data_AF-E6ZM19-F1
#
_entry.id   AF-E6ZM19-F1
#
_cell.length_a   1.000
_cell.length_b   1.000
_cell.length_c   1.000
_cell.angle_alpha   90.00
_cell.angle_beta   90.00
_cell.angle_gamma   90.00
#
_symmetry.space_group_name_H-M   'P 1'
#
loop_
_entity.id
_entity.type
_entity.pdbx_description
1 polymer ?
#
loop_
_entity_poly.entity_id
_entity_poly.type
_entity_poly.pdbx_seq_one_letter_code
_entity_poly.pdbx_strand_id
1 'polypeptide(L)'
;MIVSTRASRIGACPGLRASTFRNARPHPSRSPSTSIASSLSTSTQASSPTCPQAYVSLSTNPWFNLAFEDHLFRTVDPAIPVCFLYRNSPCVVVGRNQNPWKELNASAMRSIGLPMVRRRSGGGTVYHDLGNTNYSFHIPREAFDRRTHAELVARALNAAPVALHRSRTDLARADVGAYVNGRNDICIRVRSGFDRSATPKTKSEADERGFEERKVSGSAYKLVNRRAYHHGTMLLSASLGSLGSSLKNDRGELLVTKGVASVPAPVANLTDAFPDRKTMLSHETFVHAVVAEFHRTYPHSHTLNAVEVDESSLSKSELNQGRWQLKENFDELQSWPWVFGQTPEFTHRVSLHDASELGMHDQHGWGPFSVEMHSKEGIVLNAKLVEARFDDARVESEVRRVVMGLQGKRYDELALPPPWRPSSPSTASVEVTESVEGTLLHWLRTVL
;
A
#
# COMPACT_ATOMS: atom_id res chain seq x y z
N MET A 1 -11.20 -6.05 -2.12
CA MET A 1 -11.08 -4.87 -1.25
C MET A 1 -9.83 -4.10 -1.66
N ILE A 2 -9.98 -2.88 -2.20
CA ILE A 2 -8.85 -2.05 -2.64
C ILE A 2 -9.09 -0.60 -2.18
N VAL A 3 -8.14 -0.05 -1.43
CA VAL A 3 -8.34 1.14 -0.56
C VAL A 3 -7.97 2.48 -1.23
N SER A 4 -8.73 3.54 -0.93
CA SER A 4 -8.39 4.96 -1.18
C SER A 4 -8.37 5.75 0.14
N THR A 5 -7.55 6.81 0.24
CA THR A 5 -7.27 7.56 1.49
C THR A 5 -8.16 8.77 1.74
N ARG A 6 -8.45 9.04 3.02
CA ARG A 6 -9.14 10.25 3.52
C ARG A 6 -8.12 11.39 3.71
N ALA A 7 -8.44 12.60 3.25
CA ALA A 7 -7.64 13.80 3.54
C ALA A 7 -8.30 14.60 4.69
N SER A 8 -7.55 14.83 5.77
CA SER A 8 -7.95 15.70 6.87
C SER A 8 -7.78 17.18 6.46
N ARG A 9 -8.84 17.98 6.58
CA ARG A 9 -8.80 19.44 6.39
C ARG A 9 -8.04 20.07 7.56
N ILE A 10 -7.02 20.87 7.28
CA ILE A 10 -6.41 21.78 8.25
C ILE A 10 -7.13 23.13 8.12
N GLY A 11 -7.75 23.58 9.21
CA GLY A 11 -8.46 24.85 9.31
C GLY A 11 -7.51 26.05 9.31
N ALA A 12 -7.96 27.12 8.65
CA ALA A 12 -7.32 28.43 8.68
C ALA A 12 -7.68 29.17 9.97
N CYS A 13 -6.71 29.90 10.54
CA CYS A 13 -6.94 30.97 11.52
C CYS A 13 -6.33 32.29 10.99
N PRO A 14 -7.00 33.44 11.18
CA PRO A 14 -6.57 34.73 10.61
C PRO A 14 -5.89 35.66 11.63
N GLY A 15 -5.07 36.57 11.10
CA GLY A 15 -4.97 37.96 11.57
C GLY A 15 -3.85 38.30 12.56
N LEU A 16 -2.98 39.24 12.18
CA LEU A 16 -2.56 40.38 13.01
C LEU A 16 -1.84 41.45 12.15
N ARG A 17 -2.21 42.71 12.40
CA ARG A 17 -1.76 43.93 11.72
C ARG A 17 -0.60 44.60 12.48
N ALA A 18 0.26 45.25 11.67
CA ALA A 18 0.92 46.56 11.85
C ALA A 18 1.92 46.83 13.00
N SER A 19 3.12 47.31 12.63
CA SER A 19 3.52 48.72 12.89
C SER A 19 4.85 49.09 12.22
N THR A 20 4.89 50.33 11.75
CA THR A 20 5.96 51.12 11.10
C THR A 20 7.16 51.44 12.00
N PHE A 21 8.35 51.67 11.43
CA PHE A 21 9.22 52.81 11.76
C PHE A 21 10.27 53.11 10.66
N ARG A 22 10.42 54.39 10.32
CA ARG A 22 11.42 55.00 9.41
C ARG A 22 12.72 55.30 10.17
N ASN A 23 13.87 55.30 9.49
CA ASN A 23 14.79 56.46 9.46
C ASN A 23 15.92 56.34 8.43
N ALA A 24 16.42 57.51 8.03
CA ALA A 24 17.16 57.82 6.81
C ALA A 24 18.71 57.77 6.92
N ARG A 25 19.35 57.87 5.75
CA ARG A 25 20.81 57.82 5.43
C ARG A 25 21.64 59.00 5.99
N PRO A 26 22.99 59.02 5.82
CA PRO A 26 23.58 59.60 4.59
C PRO A 26 24.81 58.87 3.99
N HIS A 27 25.14 59.26 2.76
CA HIS A 27 26.24 58.79 1.88
C HIS A 27 27.65 59.26 2.31
N PRO A 28 28.72 58.76 1.64
CA PRO A 28 29.33 59.60 0.60
C PRO A 28 29.75 58.88 -0.69
N SER A 29 29.96 59.72 -1.70
CA SER A 29 30.23 59.50 -3.13
C SER A 29 31.67 59.16 -3.48
N ARG A 30 31.87 58.32 -4.52
CA ARG A 30 32.93 58.48 -5.53
C ARG A 30 32.70 57.57 -6.75
N SER A 31 32.87 58.13 -7.95
CA SER A 31 33.04 57.47 -9.25
C SER A 31 34.17 58.23 -10.00
N PRO A 32 34.68 57.80 -11.17
CA PRO A 32 34.42 56.57 -11.94
C PRO A 32 35.71 55.84 -12.41
N SER A 33 35.60 54.56 -12.79
CA SER A 33 36.48 53.99 -13.81
C SER A 33 35.72 52.96 -14.66
N THR A 34 35.74 53.21 -15.95
CA THR A 34 35.17 52.50 -17.09
C THR A 34 35.50 51.00 -17.16
N SER A 35 34.50 50.14 -17.40
CA SER A 35 34.62 49.08 -18.40
C SER A 35 33.25 48.60 -18.92
N ILE A 36 33.09 48.81 -20.24
CA ILE A 36 32.48 47.94 -21.26
C ILE A 36 31.18 47.21 -20.89
N ALA A 37 30.09 47.70 -21.49
CA ALA A 37 28.82 47.01 -21.60
C ALA A 37 28.97 45.69 -22.38
N SER A 38 28.57 44.57 -21.79
CA SER A 38 28.15 43.38 -22.50
C SER A 38 26.71 43.07 -22.13
N SER A 39 25.84 43.19 -23.11
CA SER A 39 24.45 42.73 -23.05
C SER A 39 24.45 41.21 -22.91
N LEU A 40 24.28 40.70 -21.69
CA LEU A 40 23.92 39.31 -21.48
C LEU A 40 22.43 39.15 -21.81
N SER A 41 22.19 38.69 -23.03
CA SER A 41 20.95 38.06 -23.43
C SER A 41 20.61 36.98 -22.41
N THR A 42 19.45 37.12 -21.78
CA THR A 42 18.88 36.10 -20.92
C THR A 42 18.42 34.97 -21.85
N SER A 43 19.31 34.03 -22.14
CA SER A 43 18.93 32.79 -22.79
C SER A 43 18.12 31.98 -21.78
N THR A 44 16.80 32.06 -21.87
CA THR A 44 15.91 31.00 -21.38
C THR A 44 16.40 29.71 -22.02
N GLN A 45 17.17 28.90 -21.29
CA GLN A 45 17.47 27.54 -21.70
C GLN A 45 16.13 26.82 -21.78
N ALA A 46 15.60 26.67 -23.00
CA ALA A 46 14.54 25.74 -23.28
C ALA A 46 15.06 24.37 -22.84
N SER A 47 14.44 23.79 -21.81
CA SER A 47 14.70 22.42 -21.39
C SER A 47 14.54 21.52 -22.61
N SER A 48 15.61 20.82 -23.00
CA SER A 48 15.55 19.75 -23.99
C SER A 48 14.36 18.83 -23.67
N PRO A 49 13.52 18.46 -24.65
CA PRO A 49 12.37 17.60 -24.37
C PRO A 49 12.87 16.28 -23.81
N THR A 50 12.51 15.99 -22.55
CA THR A 50 12.87 14.75 -21.87
C THR A 50 12.13 13.58 -22.49
N CYS A 51 12.87 12.56 -22.93
CA CYS A 51 12.29 11.36 -23.53
C CYS A 51 11.57 10.51 -22.47
N PRO A 52 10.26 10.25 -22.58
CA PRO A 52 9.51 9.44 -21.62
C PRO A 52 9.96 7.98 -21.67
N GLN A 53 10.05 7.33 -20.51
CA GLN A 53 10.56 5.96 -20.40
C GLN A 53 9.48 5.00 -19.91
N ALA A 54 9.29 3.89 -20.61
CA ALA A 54 8.38 2.82 -20.20
C ALA A 54 9.18 1.57 -19.83
N TYR A 55 8.75 0.87 -18.78
CA TYR A 55 9.36 -0.36 -18.27
C TYR A 55 8.28 -1.41 -18.00
N VAL A 56 8.60 -2.68 -18.27
CA VAL A 56 7.73 -3.82 -17.94
C VAL A 56 8.54 -4.87 -17.18
N SER A 57 8.07 -5.28 -16.02
CA SER A 57 8.70 -6.37 -15.27
C SER A 57 8.21 -7.73 -15.74
N LEU A 58 9.14 -8.60 -16.09
CA LEU A 58 8.92 -10.03 -16.32
C LEU A 58 8.93 -10.83 -15.01
N SER A 59 9.45 -10.25 -13.92
CA SER A 59 9.42 -10.88 -12.61
C SER A 59 8.04 -10.75 -11.95
N THR A 60 7.61 -11.83 -11.30
CA THR A 60 6.41 -11.85 -10.46
C THR A 60 6.74 -11.70 -8.97
N ASN A 61 7.99 -11.45 -8.61
CA ASN A 61 8.43 -11.29 -7.23
C ASN A 61 8.02 -9.89 -6.70
N PRO A 62 7.15 -9.80 -5.68
CA PRO A 62 6.66 -8.51 -5.18
C PRO A 62 7.75 -7.65 -4.54
N TRP A 63 8.77 -8.25 -3.92
CA TRP A 63 9.89 -7.49 -3.37
C TRP A 63 10.74 -6.89 -4.48
N PHE A 64 11.00 -7.65 -5.56
CA PHE A 64 11.73 -7.14 -6.72
C PHE A 64 10.98 -5.98 -7.36
N ASN A 65 9.70 -6.16 -7.66
CA ASN A 65 8.91 -5.13 -8.34
C ASN A 65 8.81 -3.84 -7.54
N LEU A 66 8.59 -3.92 -6.22
CA LEU A 66 8.59 -2.72 -5.36
C LEU A 66 9.98 -2.09 -5.20
N ALA A 67 11.04 -2.90 -5.20
CA ALA A 67 12.41 -2.38 -5.17
C ALA A 67 12.74 -1.65 -6.48
N PHE A 68 12.34 -2.21 -7.62
CA PHE A 68 12.55 -1.61 -8.93
C PHE A 68 11.75 -0.32 -9.10
N GLU A 69 10.48 -0.29 -8.67
CA GLU A 69 9.65 0.92 -8.64
C GLU A 69 10.34 2.05 -7.85
N ASP A 70 10.81 1.78 -6.63
CA ASP A 70 11.48 2.81 -5.82
C ASP A 70 12.87 3.17 -6.35
N HIS A 71 13.60 2.23 -6.97
CA HIS A 71 14.85 2.53 -7.67
C HIS A 71 14.60 3.52 -8.81
N LEU A 72 13.69 3.20 -9.73
CA LEU A 72 13.28 4.10 -10.81
C LEU A 72 12.88 5.48 -10.27
N PHE A 73 12.12 5.52 -9.17
CA PHE A 73 11.68 6.76 -8.54
C PHE A 73 12.83 7.64 -8.05
N ARG A 74 13.92 7.03 -7.55
CA ARG A 74 15.05 7.75 -6.93
C ARG A 74 16.19 8.08 -7.88
N THR A 75 16.41 7.28 -8.92
CA THR A 75 17.61 7.39 -9.77
C THR A 75 17.35 8.06 -11.10
N VAL A 76 16.15 7.88 -11.69
CA VAL A 76 15.80 8.56 -12.95
C VAL A 76 15.56 10.05 -12.69
N ASP A 77 16.03 10.90 -13.62
CA ASP A 77 15.83 12.35 -13.56
C ASP A 77 14.35 12.69 -13.28
N PRO A 78 14.04 13.50 -12.26
CA PRO A 78 12.67 13.92 -11.95
C PRO A 78 11.91 14.56 -13.11
N ALA A 79 12.61 15.14 -14.09
CA ALA A 79 12.02 15.74 -15.29
C ALA A 79 11.48 14.68 -16.27
N ILE A 80 11.99 13.45 -16.24
CA ILE A 80 11.61 12.36 -17.15
C ILE A 80 10.33 11.66 -16.64
N PRO A 81 9.23 11.67 -17.42
CA PRO A 81 8.07 10.83 -17.15
C PRO A 81 8.45 9.35 -17.26
N VAL A 82 8.08 8.55 -16.26
CA VAL A 82 8.31 7.11 -16.25
C VAL A 82 7.00 6.36 -16.12
N CYS A 83 6.81 5.30 -16.90
CA CYS A 83 5.77 4.30 -16.73
C CYS A 83 6.41 2.96 -16.38
N PHE A 84 5.92 2.27 -15.36
CA PHE A 84 6.37 0.94 -14.97
C PHE A 84 5.17 0.02 -14.78
N LEU A 85 5.14 -1.13 -15.45
CA LEU A 85 4.07 -2.12 -15.33
C LEU A 85 4.62 -3.46 -14.83
N TYR A 86 3.87 -4.13 -13.96
CA TYR A 86 4.31 -5.39 -13.34
C TYR A 86 3.13 -6.21 -12.81
N ARG A 87 3.33 -7.52 -12.64
CA ARG A 87 2.43 -8.39 -11.86
C ARG A 87 3.18 -8.98 -10.69
N ASN A 88 2.44 -9.38 -9.66
CA ASN A 88 3.02 -10.07 -8.52
C ASN A 88 2.38 -11.45 -8.39
N SER A 89 3.17 -12.44 -7.98
CA SER A 89 2.66 -13.69 -7.44
C SER A 89 1.76 -13.40 -6.22
N PRO A 90 0.87 -14.33 -5.86
CA PRO A 90 -0.08 -14.12 -4.77
C PRO A 90 0.55 -13.52 -3.52
N CYS A 91 0.15 -12.30 -3.14
CA CYS A 91 0.64 -11.62 -1.95
C CYS A 91 -0.35 -10.54 -1.46
N VAL A 92 -0.18 -10.12 -0.21
CA VAL A 92 -0.88 -8.98 0.37
C VAL A 92 0.11 -7.82 0.51
N VAL A 93 -0.23 -6.66 -0.06
CA VAL A 93 0.60 -5.46 0.01
C VAL A 93 -0.02 -4.45 0.97
N VAL A 94 0.60 -4.28 2.13
CA VAL A 94 0.22 -3.26 3.13
C VAL A 94 0.88 -1.92 2.82
N GLY A 95 0.16 -0.84 3.08
CA GLY A 95 0.66 0.53 2.95
C GLY A 95 1.70 0.87 4.00
N ARG A 96 2.55 1.87 3.71
CA ARG A 96 3.68 2.25 4.55
C ARG A 96 3.31 2.41 6.03
N ASN A 97 2.24 3.16 6.31
CA ASN A 97 1.82 3.54 7.66
C ASN A 97 0.64 2.70 8.17
N GLN A 98 0.51 1.45 7.74
CA GLN A 98 -0.55 0.56 8.24
C GLN A 98 -0.05 -0.35 9.35
N ASN A 99 -0.96 -0.76 10.22
CA ASN A 99 -0.71 -1.78 11.22
C ASN A 99 -1.13 -3.15 10.67
N PRO A 100 -0.19 -4.07 10.37
CA PRO A 100 -0.52 -5.34 9.75
C PRO A 100 -1.39 -6.21 10.66
N TRP A 101 -1.24 -6.10 11.97
CA TRP A 101 -2.02 -6.83 12.97
C TRP A 101 -3.48 -6.42 12.99
N LYS A 102 -3.79 -5.18 12.63
CA LYS A 102 -5.17 -4.69 12.50
C LYS A 102 -5.80 -5.05 11.16
N GLU A 103 -4.98 -5.06 10.11
CA GLU A 103 -5.46 -5.13 8.73
C GLU A 103 -5.61 -6.57 8.21
N LEU A 104 -4.82 -7.49 8.75
CA LEU A 104 -4.62 -8.82 8.16
C LEU A 104 -5.07 -9.94 9.08
N ASN A 105 -5.64 -10.98 8.48
CA ASN A 105 -5.85 -12.26 9.15
C ASN A 105 -4.61 -13.14 8.98
N ALA A 106 -3.67 -13.04 9.92
CA ALA A 106 -2.41 -13.78 9.85
C ALA A 106 -2.62 -15.31 9.78
N SER A 107 -3.57 -15.85 10.55
CA SER A 107 -3.89 -17.28 10.54
C SER A 107 -4.37 -17.76 9.18
N ALA A 108 -5.33 -17.05 8.57
CA ALA A 108 -5.82 -17.36 7.23
C ALA A 108 -4.73 -17.22 6.16
N MET A 109 -3.86 -16.21 6.27
CA MET A 109 -2.74 -16.04 5.33
C MET A 109 -1.73 -17.19 5.44
N ARG A 110 -1.44 -17.67 6.66
CA ARG A 110 -0.51 -18.79 6.87
C ARG A 110 -1.05 -20.10 6.32
N SER A 111 -2.35 -20.39 6.45
CA SER A 111 -2.93 -21.65 5.98
C SER A 111 -2.84 -21.84 4.47
N ILE A 112 -2.76 -20.75 3.71
CA ILE A 112 -2.60 -20.76 2.25
C ILE A 112 -1.21 -20.29 1.79
N GLY A 113 -0.27 -20.05 2.71
CA GLY A 113 1.09 -19.60 2.40
C GLY A 113 1.15 -18.23 1.70
N LEU A 114 0.21 -17.32 2.00
CA LEU A 114 0.11 -16.00 1.34
C LEU A 114 1.03 -14.97 2.01
N PRO A 115 2.10 -14.50 1.36
CA PRO A 115 3.02 -13.54 1.96
C PRO A 115 2.46 -12.12 2.03
N MET A 116 2.86 -11.40 3.08
CA MET A 116 2.71 -9.96 3.24
C MET A 116 3.97 -9.23 2.78
N VAL A 117 3.79 -8.12 2.08
CA VAL A 117 4.83 -7.16 1.71
C VAL A 117 4.40 -5.75 2.10
N ARG A 118 5.33 -4.91 2.56
CA ARG A 118 5.05 -3.48 2.84
C ARG A 118 5.62 -2.59 1.75
N ARG A 119 4.78 -1.76 1.14
CA ARG A 119 5.20 -0.78 0.12
C ARG A 119 5.62 0.55 0.72
N ARG A 120 6.34 1.37 -0.08
CA ARG A 120 6.84 2.69 0.35
C ARG A 120 5.80 3.82 0.26
N SER A 121 4.75 3.66 -0.54
CA SER A 121 3.64 4.62 -0.62
C SER A 121 2.65 4.44 0.54
N GLY A 122 1.83 5.46 0.77
CA GLY A 122 0.70 5.38 1.69
C GLY A 122 -0.47 4.59 1.09
N GLY A 123 -1.65 4.72 1.68
CA GLY A 123 -2.86 3.98 1.28
C GLY A 123 -3.09 2.73 2.11
N GLY A 124 -4.15 2.00 1.77
CA GLY A 124 -4.55 0.80 2.51
C GLY A 124 -4.04 -0.50 1.90
N THR A 125 -4.57 -1.61 2.40
CA THR A 125 -4.11 -2.95 2.06
C THR A 125 -4.77 -3.43 0.76
N VAL A 126 -4.00 -4.13 -0.08
CA VAL A 126 -4.48 -4.74 -1.32
C VAL A 126 -3.95 -6.16 -1.47
N TYR A 127 -4.71 -7.02 -2.16
CA TYR A 127 -4.25 -8.35 -2.58
C TYR A 127 -3.82 -8.28 -4.04
N HIS A 128 -2.72 -8.97 -4.35
CA HIS A 128 -2.26 -9.18 -5.72
C HIS A 128 -2.19 -10.67 -6.02
N ASP A 129 -2.43 -11.01 -7.28
CA ASP A 129 -2.08 -12.26 -7.93
C ASP A 129 -1.81 -11.98 -9.43
N LEU A 130 -1.65 -13.01 -10.25
CA LEU A 130 -1.39 -12.86 -11.68
C LEU A 130 -2.59 -12.37 -12.50
N GLY A 131 -3.80 -12.37 -11.91
CA GLY A 131 -5.00 -11.75 -12.47
C GLY A 131 -5.10 -10.25 -12.18
N ASN A 132 -4.18 -9.70 -11.39
CA ASN A 132 -4.05 -8.28 -11.10
C ASN A 132 -2.77 -7.69 -11.74
N THR A 133 -2.92 -6.70 -12.61
CA THR A 133 -1.77 -5.94 -13.15
C THR A 133 -1.56 -4.65 -12.38
N ASN A 134 -0.32 -4.32 -12.05
CA ASN A 134 0.05 -3.07 -11.42
C ASN A 134 0.69 -2.12 -12.43
N TYR A 135 0.48 -0.83 -12.22
CA TYR A 135 1.08 0.24 -13.00
C TYR A 135 1.62 1.32 -12.05
N SER A 136 2.70 1.98 -12.41
CA SER A 136 3.27 3.13 -11.71
C SER A 136 3.69 4.20 -12.71
N PHE A 137 3.28 5.44 -12.45
CA PHE A 137 3.64 6.61 -13.24
C PHE A 137 4.41 7.59 -12.37
N HIS A 138 5.63 7.94 -12.76
CA HIS A 138 6.47 8.91 -12.07
C HIS A 138 6.60 10.16 -12.91
N ILE A 139 6.37 11.32 -12.30
CA ILE A 139 6.39 12.61 -12.98
C ILE A 139 6.98 13.70 -12.09
N PRO A 140 7.35 14.86 -12.67
CA PRO A 140 7.66 16.05 -11.89
C PRO A 140 6.55 16.34 -10.89
N ARG A 141 6.92 16.70 -9.65
CA ARG A 141 5.95 16.99 -8.59
C ARG A 141 5.01 18.13 -8.96
N GLU A 142 5.49 19.12 -9.70
CA GLU A 142 4.70 20.27 -10.15
C GLU A 142 3.64 19.91 -11.20
N ALA A 143 3.88 18.85 -11.98
CA ALA A 143 2.93 18.31 -12.95
C ALA A 143 1.95 17.30 -12.31
N PHE A 144 2.09 17.01 -11.01
CA PHE A 144 1.32 15.96 -10.35
C PHE A 144 -0.13 16.35 -10.14
N ASP A 145 -0.99 15.63 -10.85
CA ASP A 145 -2.42 15.57 -10.60
C ASP A 145 -2.87 14.12 -10.41
N ARG A 146 -3.78 13.91 -9.45
CA ARG A 146 -4.25 12.57 -9.06
C ARG A 146 -5.13 11.93 -10.13
N ARG A 147 -5.72 12.73 -11.02
CA ARG A 147 -6.71 12.29 -12.00
C ARG A 147 -6.06 11.96 -13.34
N THR A 148 -5.05 12.72 -13.77
CA THR A 148 -4.35 12.56 -15.07
C THR A 148 -4.05 11.09 -15.43
N HIS A 149 -3.40 10.36 -14.53
CA HIS A 149 -2.97 8.99 -14.80
C HIS A 149 -4.09 7.96 -14.63
N ALA A 150 -5.06 8.21 -13.75
CA ALA A 150 -6.27 7.39 -13.68
C ALA A 150 -7.07 7.50 -14.99
N GLU A 151 -7.16 8.71 -15.56
CA GLU A 151 -7.82 8.93 -16.86
C GLU A 151 -7.03 8.34 -18.02
N LEU A 152 -5.70 8.38 -17.96
CA LEU A 152 -4.84 7.69 -18.92
C LEU A 152 -5.16 6.20 -18.97
N VAL A 153 -5.21 5.54 -17.82
CA VAL A 153 -5.54 4.11 -17.75
C VAL A 153 -6.99 3.83 -18.18
N ALA A 154 -7.94 4.69 -17.82
CA ALA A 154 -9.33 4.56 -18.28
C ALA A 154 -9.43 4.67 -19.82
N ARG A 155 -8.70 5.61 -20.45
CA ARG A 155 -8.60 5.72 -21.91
C ARG A 155 -7.97 4.46 -22.52
N ALA A 156 -6.94 3.89 -21.90
CA ALA A 156 -6.31 2.65 -22.38
C ALA A 156 -7.30 1.48 -22.42
N LEU A 157 -8.17 1.35 -21.42
CA LEU A 157 -9.22 0.33 -21.39
C LEU A 157 -10.30 0.55 -22.45
N ASN A 158 -10.61 1.81 -22.75
CA ASN A 158 -11.66 2.17 -23.71
C ASN A 158 -11.16 2.20 -25.17
N ALA A 159 -9.85 2.29 -25.39
CA ALA A 159 -9.21 2.25 -26.69
C ALA A 159 -8.96 0.82 -27.20
N ALA A 160 -8.78 0.67 -28.52
CA ALA A 160 -8.36 -0.61 -29.08
C ALA A 160 -6.94 -1.00 -28.59
N PRO A 161 -6.66 -2.29 -28.34
CA PRO A 161 -7.53 -3.44 -28.61
C PRO A 161 -8.54 -3.78 -27.50
N VAL A 162 -8.39 -3.25 -26.28
CA VAL A 162 -9.27 -3.58 -25.14
C VAL A 162 -10.72 -3.19 -25.42
N ALA A 163 -10.93 -1.95 -25.84
CA ALA A 163 -12.18 -1.34 -26.30
C ALA A 163 -13.43 -1.81 -25.56
N LEU A 164 -13.50 -1.56 -24.25
CA LEU A 164 -14.65 -1.93 -23.41
C LEU A 164 -15.99 -1.44 -23.99
N HIS A 165 -15.99 -0.26 -24.65
CA HIS A 165 -17.18 0.29 -25.30
C HIS A 165 -17.74 -0.54 -26.46
N ARG A 166 -16.96 -1.48 -26.99
CA ARG A 166 -17.40 -2.38 -28.07
C ARG A 166 -17.94 -3.72 -27.53
N SER A 167 -17.99 -3.90 -26.22
CA SER A 167 -18.63 -5.08 -25.63
C SER A 167 -20.13 -5.08 -25.89
N ARG A 168 -20.70 -6.27 -26.06
CA ARG A 168 -22.14 -6.52 -26.24
C ARG A 168 -22.78 -7.15 -25.01
N THR A 169 -22.07 -7.17 -23.87
CA THR A 169 -22.59 -7.73 -22.62
C THR A 169 -23.75 -6.91 -22.05
N ASP A 170 -24.68 -7.58 -21.37
CA ASP A 170 -25.72 -6.96 -20.54
C ASP A 170 -25.32 -6.86 -19.06
N LEU A 171 -24.15 -7.39 -18.70
CA LEU A 171 -23.63 -7.41 -17.33
C LEU A 171 -23.04 -6.05 -16.91
N ALA A 172 -22.59 -5.24 -17.87
CA ALA A 172 -21.94 -3.97 -17.65
C ALA A 172 -22.38 -2.90 -18.67
N ARG A 173 -22.26 -1.63 -18.30
CA ARG A 173 -22.53 -0.49 -19.20
C ARG A 173 -21.39 -0.30 -20.16
N ALA A 174 -21.37 -1.10 -21.22
CA ALA A 174 -20.39 -0.98 -22.29
C ALA A 174 -20.37 0.44 -22.87
N ASP A 175 -21.52 1.09 -23.07
CA ASP A 175 -21.60 2.47 -23.56
C ASP A 175 -20.84 3.49 -22.69
N VAL A 176 -20.64 3.22 -21.39
CA VAL A 176 -19.83 4.04 -20.47
C VAL A 176 -18.38 3.54 -20.37
N GLY A 177 -18.15 2.24 -20.51
CA GLY A 177 -16.81 1.65 -20.40
C GLY A 177 -16.19 1.85 -19.02
N ALA A 178 -14.88 2.03 -18.96
CA ALA A 178 -14.17 2.42 -17.74
C ALA A 178 -14.12 3.95 -17.59
N TYR A 179 -14.26 4.45 -16.37
CA TYR A 179 -14.21 5.89 -16.08
C TYR A 179 -13.59 6.15 -14.71
N VAL A 180 -13.22 7.41 -14.48
CA VAL A 180 -12.66 7.87 -13.19
C VAL A 180 -13.76 8.56 -12.39
N ASN A 181 -14.04 8.07 -11.18
CA ASN A 181 -15.06 8.65 -10.31
C ASN A 181 -14.54 9.92 -9.58
N GLY A 182 -15.40 10.56 -8.79
CA GLY A 182 -15.03 11.76 -8.01
C GLY A 182 -13.94 11.55 -6.95
N ARG A 183 -13.58 10.30 -6.64
CA ARG A 183 -12.50 9.93 -5.72
C ARG A 183 -11.18 9.58 -6.43
N ASN A 184 -11.14 9.67 -7.75
CA ASN A 184 -10.03 9.24 -8.60
C ASN A 184 -9.80 7.70 -8.59
N ASP A 185 -10.84 6.92 -8.30
CA ASP A 185 -10.82 5.48 -8.55
C ASP A 185 -11.25 5.19 -9.99
N ILE A 186 -10.67 4.18 -10.63
CA ILE A 186 -11.15 3.68 -11.93
C ILE A 186 -12.24 2.66 -11.68
N CYS A 187 -13.40 2.92 -12.26
CA CYS A 187 -14.62 2.18 -12.04
C CYS A 187 -15.27 1.77 -13.36
N ILE A 188 -16.17 0.79 -13.24
CA ILE A 188 -17.13 0.40 -14.26
C ILE A 188 -18.54 0.42 -13.64
N ARG A 189 -19.57 0.33 -14.46
CA ARG A 189 -20.95 0.15 -14.01
C ARG A 189 -21.40 -1.25 -14.38
N VAL A 190 -21.83 -2.04 -13.39
CA VAL A 190 -22.33 -3.41 -13.58
C VAL A 190 -23.79 -3.52 -13.15
N ARG A 191 -24.52 -4.51 -13.67
CA ARG A 191 -25.92 -4.74 -13.31
C ARG A 191 -26.04 -5.09 -11.83
N SER A 192 -27.08 -4.59 -11.15
CA SER A 192 -27.34 -4.92 -9.75
C SER A 192 -27.44 -6.43 -9.56
N GLY A 193 -26.79 -6.95 -8.53
CA GLY A 193 -26.68 -8.40 -8.28
C GLY A 193 -25.62 -9.12 -9.13
N PHE A 194 -24.75 -8.37 -9.83
CA PHE A 194 -23.58 -8.89 -10.55
C PHE A 194 -22.73 -9.81 -9.66
N ASP A 195 -22.55 -9.41 -8.40
CA ASP A 195 -21.91 -10.24 -7.38
C ASP A 195 -22.98 -10.75 -6.40
N ARG A 196 -23.32 -12.03 -6.53
CA ARG A 196 -24.28 -12.71 -5.64
C ARG A 196 -23.80 -12.78 -4.18
N SER A 197 -22.50 -12.61 -3.94
CA SER A 197 -21.90 -12.59 -2.60
C SER A 197 -21.86 -11.18 -1.98
N ALA A 198 -22.31 -10.15 -2.70
CA ALA A 198 -22.22 -8.78 -2.24
C ALA A 198 -23.14 -8.50 -1.04
N THR A 199 -22.57 -7.88 0.00
CA THR A 199 -23.30 -7.52 1.23
C THR A 199 -24.41 -6.49 0.96
N PRO A 200 -25.50 -6.45 1.76
CA PRO A 200 -26.67 -5.61 1.53
C PRO A 200 -26.39 -4.10 1.32
N LYS A 201 -25.31 -3.56 1.92
CA LYS A 201 -24.89 -2.16 1.73
C LYS A 201 -24.59 -1.79 0.27
N THR A 202 -24.24 -2.76 -0.58
CA THR A 202 -24.01 -2.52 -2.02
C THR A 202 -25.28 -2.31 -2.82
N LYS A 203 -26.42 -2.85 -2.35
CA LYS A 203 -27.69 -2.79 -3.10
C LYS A 203 -28.31 -1.40 -3.15
N SER A 204 -27.96 -0.49 -2.24
CA SER A 204 -28.52 0.87 -2.17
C SER A 204 -27.84 1.89 -3.09
N GLU A 205 -26.87 1.48 -3.93
CA GLU A 205 -26.07 2.38 -4.79
C GLU A 205 -26.38 2.21 -6.29
N ALA A 206 -27.36 1.38 -6.66
CA ALA A 206 -27.76 1.22 -8.05
C ALA A 206 -28.46 2.47 -8.59
N ASP A 207 -28.18 2.85 -9.83
CA ASP A 207 -28.90 3.92 -10.52
C ASP A 207 -30.32 3.48 -10.91
N GLU A 208 -31.13 4.42 -11.44
CA GLU A 208 -32.50 4.17 -11.87
C GLU A 208 -32.62 3.05 -12.93
N ARG A 209 -31.52 2.72 -13.62
CA ARG A 209 -31.44 1.64 -14.62
C ARG A 209 -30.92 0.33 -14.03
N GLY A 210 -30.73 0.27 -12.72
CA GLY A 210 -30.28 -0.92 -12.01
C GLY A 210 -28.80 -1.21 -12.16
N PHE A 211 -27.94 -0.20 -12.39
CA PHE A 211 -26.49 -0.38 -12.47
C PHE A 211 -25.76 0.24 -11.28
N GLU A 212 -24.86 -0.52 -10.68
CA GLU A 212 -24.03 -0.14 -9.54
C GLU A 212 -22.57 0.10 -9.96
N GLU A 213 -21.90 1.00 -9.25
CA GLU A 213 -20.47 1.27 -9.47
C GLU A 213 -19.61 0.18 -8.83
N ARG A 214 -18.67 -0.37 -9.61
CA ARG A 214 -17.65 -1.30 -9.09
C ARG A 214 -16.26 -0.79 -9.43
N LYS A 215 -15.39 -0.79 -8.43
CA LYS A 215 -13.99 -0.41 -8.58
C LYS A 215 -13.21 -1.53 -9.27
N VAL A 216 -12.44 -1.19 -10.29
CA VAL A 216 -11.56 -2.13 -11.01
C VAL A 216 -10.08 -1.83 -10.78
N SER A 217 -9.77 -0.68 -10.18
CA SER A 217 -8.39 -0.24 -9.93
C SER A 217 -8.28 0.53 -8.62
N GLY A 218 -7.29 0.24 -7.79
CA GLY A 218 -6.89 1.09 -6.67
C GLY A 218 -5.69 1.94 -6.97
N SER A 219 -5.67 3.13 -6.38
CA SER A 219 -4.58 4.08 -6.55
C SER A 219 -3.96 4.43 -5.20
N ALA A 220 -2.63 4.55 -5.18
CA ALA A 220 -1.87 5.13 -4.09
C ALA A 220 -0.80 6.07 -4.65
N TYR A 221 -0.37 7.02 -3.81
CA TYR A 221 0.46 8.13 -4.24
C TYR A 221 1.61 8.36 -3.26
N LYS A 222 2.74 8.86 -3.76
CA LYS A 222 3.86 9.33 -2.95
C LYS A 222 4.47 10.57 -3.61
N LEU A 223 4.65 11.63 -2.84
CA LEU A 223 5.29 12.87 -3.27
C LEU A 223 6.55 13.08 -2.45
N VAL A 224 7.71 13.20 -3.10
CA VAL A 224 9.00 13.42 -2.43
C VAL A 224 9.83 14.42 -3.23
N ASN A 225 10.27 15.49 -2.56
CA ASN A 225 11.12 16.51 -3.16
C ASN A 225 10.55 17.05 -4.49
N ARG A 226 11.23 16.78 -5.62
CA ARG A 226 10.89 17.23 -6.98
C ARG A 226 10.06 16.21 -7.78
N ARG A 227 9.72 15.06 -7.20
CA ARG A 227 9.05 13.97 -7.93
C ARG A 227 7.80 13.45 -7.21
N ALA A 228 6.85 12.99 -7.99
CA ALA A 228 5.67 12.28 -7.51
C ALA A 228 5.52 10.96 -8.25
N TYR A 229 4.95 9.96 -7.60
CA TYR A 229 4.41 8.81 -8.30
C TYR A 229 2.98 8.50 -7.90
N HIS A 230 2.22 8.04 -8.90
CA HIS A 230 0.94 7.38 -8.78
C HIS A 230 1.14 5.94 -9.19
N HIS A 231 0.88 5.01 -8.29
CA HIS A 231 0.77 3.61 -8.68
C HIS A 231 -0.60 3.06 -8.37
N GLY A 232 -0.98 2.03 -9.10
CA GLY A 232 -2.26 1.40 -8.91
C GLY A 232 -2.31 -0.02 -9.39
N THR A 233 -3.43 -0.65 -9.09
CA THR A 233 -3.75 -2.03 -9.41
C THR A 233 -4.77 -2.07 -10.54
N MET A 234 -4.93 -3.19 -11.23
CA MET A 234 -5.94 -3.39 -12.25
C MET A 234 -6.45 -4.81 -12.18
N LEU A 235 -7.70 -4.96 -11.74
CA LEU A 235 -8.38 -6.23 -11.59
C LEU A 235 -8.86 -6.74 -12.96
N LEU A 236 -7.99 -7.48 -13.64
CA LEU A 236 -8.33 -8.14 -14.89
C LEU A 236 -9.17 -9.38 -14.60
N SER A 237 -8.61 -10.32 -13.83
CA SER A 237 -9.18 -11.63 -13.52
C SER A 237 -8.65 -12.19 -12.18
N ALA A 238 -8.49 -11.34 -11.17
CA ALA A 238 -7.91 -11.71 -9.87
C ALA A 238 -8.85 -12.61 -9.05
N SER A 239 -8.28 -13.44 -8.16
CA SER A 239 -9.03 -14.27 -7.22
C SER A 239 -9.60 -13.42 -6.07
N LEU A 240 -10.79 -12.88 -6.28
CA LEU A 240 -11.45 -12.00 -5.30
C LEU A 240 -11.89 -12.73 -4.02
N GLY A 241 -12.05 -14.06 -4.06
CA GLY A 241 -12.36 -14.88 -2.88
C GLY A 241 -11.22 -14.89 -1.85
N SER A 242 -9.99 -15.13 -2.30
CA SER A 242 -8.78 -15.13 -1.46
C SER A 242 -8.47 -13.76 -0.86
N LEU A 243 -8.84 -12.68 -1.57
CA LEU A 243 -8.77 -11.30 -1.11
C LEU A 243 -9.72 -11.02 0.07
N GLY A 244 -10.87 -11.70 0.14
CA GLY A 244 -11.85 -11.52 1.21
C GLY A 244 -11.43 -12.14 2.54
N SER A 245 -10.86 -13.34 2.52
CA SER A 245 -10.48 -14.10 3.72
C SER A 245 -9.18 -13.61 4.38
N SER A 246 -8.27 -13.02 3.58
CA SER A 246 -6.97 -12.54 4.05
C SER A 246 -7.02 -11.16 4.71
N LEU A 247 -8.07 -10.39 4.37
CA LEU A 247 -8.28 -9.02 4.83
C LEU A 247 -9.44 -9.01 5.82
N LYS A 248 -9.25 -8.37 6.97
CA LYS A 248 -10.11 -8.33 8.18
C LYS A 248 -9.53 -9.20 9.29
N ASN A 249 -9.05 -8.53 10.34
CA ASN A 249 -8.85 -9.13 11.64
C ASN A 249 -10.06 -8.81 12.52
N ASP A 250 -10.98 -9.78 12.67
CA ASP A 250 -12.14 -9.65 13.55
C ASP A 250 -11.74 -9.77 15.04
N ARG A 251 -10.51 -10.20 15.35
CA ARG A 251 -9.99 -10.33 16.73
C ARG A 251 -9.40 -9.03 17.29
N GLY A 252 -9.33 -7.98 16.48
CA GLY A 252 -8.68 -6.71 16.84
C GLY A 252 -9.59 -5.70 17.57
N GLU A 253 -10.67 -6.13 18.23
CA GLU A 253 -11.70 -5.22 18.77
C GLU A 253 -11.14 -4.17 19.74
N LEU A 254 -10.01 -4.43 20.40
CA LEU A 254 -9.33 -3.51 21.30
C LEU A 254 -7.94 -3.04 20.82
N LEU A 255 -7.60 -3.25 19.54
CA LEU A 255 -6.37 -2.71 18.96
C LEU A 255 -6.60 -1.27 18.48
N VAL A 256 -6.09 -0.31 19.27
CA VAL A 256 -6.11 1.12 18.97
C VAL A 256 -4.77 1.51 18.35
N THR A 257 -4.78 2.03 17.12
CA THR A 257 -3.54 2.35 16.39
C THR A 257 -3.62 3.71 15.71
N LYS A 258 -2.47 4.39 15.59
CA LYS A 258 -2.30 5.60 14.76
C LYS A 258 -2.14 5.29 13.26
N GLY A 259 -2.22 4.01 12.88
CA GLY A 259 -2.06 3.57 11.49
C GLY A 259 -3.22 3.96 10.57
N VAL A 260 -2.91 4.07 9.28
CA VAL A 260 -3.90 4.34 8.23
C VAL A 260 -4.80 3.12 8.04
N ALA A 261 -6.09 3.29 8.29
CA ALA A 261 -7.08 2.24 8.08
C ALA A 261 -7.39 2.01 6.60
N SER A 262 -7.68 0.76 6.25
CA SER A 262 -8.27 0.43 4.94
C SER A 262 -9.69 1.00 4.78
N VAL A 263 -10.03 1.48 3.58
CA VAL A 263 -11.39 1.87 3.17
C VAL A 263 -11.93 0.80 2.23
N PRO A 264 -12.87 -0.05 2.68
CA PRO A 264 -13.49 -1.06 1.83
C PRO A 264 -14.25 -0.41 0.66
N ALA A 265 -14.17 -1.02 -0.51
CA ALA A 265 -14.94 -0.64 -1.70
C ALA A 265 -15.36 -1.91 -2.45
N PRO A 266 -16.59 -1.95 -3.00
CA PRO A 266 -17.02 -3.02 -3.90
C PRO A 266 -16.13 -3.05 -5.14
N VAL A 267 -15.65 -4.23 -5.50
CA VAL A 267 -14.75 -4.44 -6.65
C VAL A 267 -15.36 -5.41 -7.65
N ALA A 268 -14.85 -5.39 -8.88
CA ALA A 268 -15.15 -6.38 -9.91
C ALA A 268 -13.89 -6.64 -10.76
N ASN A 269 -13.80 -7.84 -11.32
CA ASN A 269 -12.85 -8.12 -12.39
C ASN A 269 -13.42 -7.67 -13.73
N LEU A 270 -12.56 -7.13 -14.60
CA LEU A 270 -12.96 -6.75 -15.95
C LEU A 270 -13.40 -7.96 -16.79
N THR A 271 -12.75 -9.12 -16.67
CA THR A 271 -13.13 -10.31 -17.45
C THR A 271 -14.51 -10.84 -17.10
N ASP A 272 -14.95 -10.65 -15.86
CA ASP A 272 -16.25 -11.10 -15.39
C ASP A 272 -17.35 -10.14 -15.86
N ALA A 273 -17.04 -8.83 -15.87
CA ALA A 273 -17.95 -7.79 -16.32
C ALA A 273 -18.09 -7.70 -17.85
N PHE A 274 -17.04 -8.08 -18.59
CA PHE A 274 -16.98 -8.02 -20.05
C PHE A 274 -16.50 -9.36 -20.64
N PRO A 275 -17.30 -10.44 -20.52
CA PRO A 275 -16.88 -11.79 -20.89
C PRO A 275 -16.57 -11.96 -22.37
N ASP A 276 -17.24 -11.21 -23.25
CA ASP A 276 -17.00 -11.17 -24.69
C ASP A 276 -15.70 -10.44 -25.06
N ARG A 277 -15.11 -9.68 -24.13
CA ARG A 277 -13.80 -9.03 -24.27
C ARG A 277 -12.67 -9.78 -23.57
N LYS A 278 -12.95 -10.94 -22.95
CA LYS A 278 -12.00 -11.67 -22.09
C LYS A 278 -10.63 -11.92 -22.76
N THR A 279 -10.59 -12.23 -24.05
CA THR A 279 -9.34 -12.43 -24.80
C THR A 279 -8.51 -11.17 -24.97
N MET A 280 -9.15 -9.99 -24.95
CA MET A 280 -8.50 -8.67 -25.04
C MET A 280 -8.17 -8.08 -23.66
N LEU A 281 -8.50 -8.79 -22.58
CA LEU A 281 -8.27 -8.38 -21.19
C LEU A 281 -7.12 -9.17 -20.56
N SER A 282 -6.13 -9.57 -21.36
CA SER A 282 -4.89 -10.16 -20.87
C SER A 282 -3.97 -9.09 -20.27
N HIS A 283 -2.99 -9.53 -19.46
CA HIS A 283 -1.96 -8.65 -18.93
C HIS A 283 -1.17 -7.95 -20.05
N GLU A 284 -0.77 -8.70 -21.06
CA GLU A 284 0.06 -8.24 -22.18
C GLU A 284 -0.72 -7.19 -23.01
N THR A 285 -2.01 -7.44 -23.24
CA THR A 285 -2.89 -6.52 -23.96
C THR A 285 -3.10 -5.23 -23.17
N PHE A 286 -3.30 -5.33 -21.87
CA PHE A 286 -3.40 -4.18 -20.98
C PHE A 286 -2.10 -3.37 -20.94
N VAL A 287 -0.94 -4.03 -20.83
CA VAL A 287 0.38 -3.40 -20.85
C VAL A 287 0.57 -2.60 -22.14
N HIS A 288 0.31 -3.23 -23.28
CA HIS A 288 0.42 -2.57 -24.58
C HIS A 288 -0.49 -1.33 -24.67
N ALA A 289 -1.76 -1.44 -24.25
CA ALA A 289 -2.70 -0.33 -24.27
C ALA A 289 -2.27 0.84 -23.36
N VAL A 290 -1.76 0.55 -22.16
CA VAL A 290 -1.30 1.59 -21.22
C VAL A 290 -0.03 2.26 -21.71
N VAL A 291 0.94 1.51 -22.26
CA VAL A 291 2.17 2.08 -22.83
C VAL A 291 1.85 2.99 -24.03
N ALA A 292 0.94 2.57 -24.90
CA ALA A 292 0.49 3.40 -26.02
C ALA A 292 -0.15 4.72 -25.54
N GLU A 293 -1.06 4.67 -24.55
CA GLU A 293 -1.66 5.87 -23.97
C GLU A 293 -0.67 6.74 -23.19
N PHE A 294 0.37 6.14 -22.60
CA PHE A 294 1.46 6.85 -21.96
C PHE A 294 2.27 7.68 -22.95
N HIS A 295 2.68 7.10 -24.08
CA HIS A 295 3.36 7.85 -25.14
C HIS A 295 2.48 8.89 -25.81
N ARG A 296 1.16 8.66 -25.87
CA ARG A 296 0.21 9.68 -26.34
C ARG A 296 0.08 10.85 -25.37
N THR A 297 0.17 10.59 -24.07
CA THR A 297 0.09 11.61 -23.01
C THR A 297 1.38 12.41 -22.89
N TYR A 298 2.53 11.77 -23.10
CA TYR A 298 3.86 12.39 -23.08
C TYR A 298 4.52 12.20 -24.46
N PRO A 299 4.18 13.02 -25.47
CA PRO A 299 4.67 12.84 -26.82
C PRO A 299 6.17 13.15 -26.92
N HIS A 300 6.86 12.38 -27.76
CA HIS A 300 8.28 12.58 -28.08
C HIS A 300 8.55 12.20 -29.55
N SER A 301 9.69 12.64 -30.10
CA SER A 301 10.03 12.42 -31.52
C SER A 301 10.19 10.94 -31.90
N HIS A 302 10.41 10.07 -30.92
CA HIS A 302 10.51 8.63 -31.09
C HIS A 302 9.56 7.94 -30.12
N THR A 303 8.74 7.02 -30.63
CA THR A 303 8.03 6.06 -29.77
C THR A 303 9.02 4.95 -29.42
N LEU A 304 9.34 4.82 -28.14
CA LEU A 304 10.23 3.77 -27.65
C LEU A 304 9.40 2.58 -27.18
N ASN A 305 9.89 1.38 -27.44
CA ASN A 305 9.34 0.19 -26.81
C ASN A 305 9.63 0.23 -25.31
N ALA A 306 8.78 -0.41 -24.52
CA ALA A 306 9.03 -0.55 -23.10
C ALA A 306 10.26 -1.44 -22.87
N VAL A 307 11.09 -1.07 -21.89
CA VAL A 307 12.27 -1.84 -21.49
C VAL A 307 11.82 -2.97 -20.56
N GLU A 308 12.15 -4.20 -20.92
CA GLU A 308 11.88 -5.37 -20.09
C GLU A 308 12.92 -5.51 -18.99
N VAL A 309 12.46 -5.82 -17.77
CA VAL A 309 13.32 -5.99 -16.59
C VAL A 309 12.89 -7.22 -15.80
N ASP A 310 13.84 -7.87 -15.15
CA ASP A 310 13.61 -9.03 -14.30
C ASP A 310 14.61 -9.07 -13.14
N GLU A 311 14.58 -10.15 -12.36
CA GLU A 311 15.46 -10.33 -11.20
C GLU A 311 16.96 -10.38 -11.54
N SER A 312 17.35 -10.60 -12.81
CA SER A 312 18.76 -10.44 -13.23
C SER A 312 19.24 -9.00 -13.06
N SER A 313 18.32 -8.03 -13.02
CA SER A 313 18.63 -6.62 -12.75
C SER A 313 19.26 -6.40 -11.38
N LEU A 314 19.05 -7.31 -10.42
CA LEU A 314 19.66 -7.25 -9.09
C LEU A 314 21.19 -7.37 -9.12
N SER A 315 21.76 -8.02 -10.14
CA SER A 315 23.21 -8.19 -10.30
C SER A 315 23.85 -7.20 -11.29
N LYS A 316 23.06 -6.36 -11.95
CA LYS A 316 23.57 -5.34 -12.89
C LYS A 316 24.32 -4.25 -12.13
N SER A 317 25.57 -4.00 -12.54
CA SER A 317 26.44 -3.03 -11.88
C SER A 317 25.86 -1.62 -11.98
N GLU A 318 25.31 -1.23 -13.14
CA GLU A 318 24.76 0.12 -13.33
C GLU A 318 23.57 0.45 -12.42
N LEU A 319 22.81 -0.55 -11.96
CA LEU A 319 21.67 -0.38 -11.06
C LEU A 319 22.06 -0.45 -9.57
N ASN A 320 23.32 -0.80 -9.29
CA ASN A 320 23.85 -0.97 -7.94
C ASN A 320 25.08 -0.07 -7.69
N GLN A 321 25.11 1.08 -8.36
CA GLN A 321 26.10 2.12 -8.13
C GLN A 321 25.48 3.33 -7.41
N GLY A 322 26.34 4.07 -6.70
CA GLY A 322 25.95 5.29 -6.01
C GLY A 322 25.08 5.04 -4.77
N ARG A 323 24.27 6.05 -4.42
CA ARG A 323 23.53 6.07 -3.14
C ARG A 323 22.32 5.14 -3.10
N TRP A 324 21.69 4.86 -4.24
CA TRP A 324 20.38 4.19 -4.30
C TRP A 324 20.48 2.87 -5.06
N GLN A 325 21.09 1.88 -4.42
CA GLN A 325 21.34 0.57 -5.01
C GLN A 325 20.07 -0.29 -5.01
N LEU A 326 19.77 -0.94 -6.13
CA LEU A 326 18.58 -1.78 -6.28
C LEU A 326 18.61 -2.99 -5.33
N LYS A 327 19.76 -3.65 -5.18
CA LYS A 327 19.91 -4.84 -4.33
C LYS A 327 19.72 -4.53 -2.85
N GLU A 328 20.31 -3.44 -2.36
CA GLU A 328 20.12 -3.01 -0.96
C GLU A 328 18.66 -2.68 -0.68
N ASN A 329 17.98 -2.00 -1.62
CA ASN A 329 16.55 -1.72 -1.51
C ASN A 329 15.71 -3.01 -1.48
N PHE A 330 16.02 -3.98 -2.34
CA PHE A 330 15.38 -5.30 -2.35
C PHE A 330 15.54 -6.05 -1.02
N ASP A 331 16.73 -5.98 -0.41
CA ASP A 331 17.01 -6.60 0.89
C ASP A 331 16.31 -5.85 2.04
N GLU A 332 16.28 -4.51 2.00
CA GLU A 332 15.56 -3.68 2.98
C GLU A 332 14.07 -4.02 3.00
N LEU A 333 13.43 -4.20 1.84
CA LEU A 333 12.00 -4.54 1.76
C LEU A 333 11.65 -5.89 2.40
N GLN A 334 12.64 -6.77 2.58
CA GLN A 334 12.51 -8.07 3.24
C GLN A 334 13.01 -8.04 4.70
N SER A 335 13.46 -6.90 5.19
CA SER A 335 13.98 -6.74 6.54
C SER A 335 12.83 -6.56 7.55
N TRP A 336 13.02 -7.07 8.77
CA TRP A 336 12.04 -6.86 9.84
C TRP A 336 11.82 -5.37 10.18
N PRO A 337 12.88 -4.53 10.27
CA PRO A 337 12.72 -3.09 10.50
C PRO A 337 11.83 -2.39 9.47
N TRP A 338 11.82 -2.90 8.23
CA TRP A 338 10.90 -2.41 7.22
C TRP A 338 9.49 -2.99 7.37
N VAL A 339 9.37 -4.31 7.41
CA VAL A 339 8.06 -4.98 7.32
C VAL A 339 7.21 -4.71 8.56
N PHE A 340 7.79 -4.77 9.76
CA PHE A 340 7.08 -4.56 11.02
C PHE A 340 7.56 -3.31 11.76
N GLY A 341 8.84 -2.95 11.62
CA GLY A 341 9.40 -1.75 12.26
C GLY A 341 8.80 -0.43 11.77
N GLN A 342 8.12 -0.42 10.62
CA GLN A 342 7.35 0.76 10.16
C GLN A 342 5.93 0.83 10.74
N THR A 343 5.53 -0.10 11.59
CA THR A 343 4.19 -0.13 12.18
C THR A 343 3.99 1.08 13.10
N PRO A 344 3.02 1.97 12.84
CA PRO A 344 2.75 3.12 13.70
C PRO A 344 2.35 2.67 15.10
N GLU A 345 2.59 3.57 16.06
CA GLU A 345 2.27 3.35 17.46
C GLU A 345 0.84 2.83 17.67
N PHE A 346 0.71 1.86 18.56
CA PHE A 346 -0.56 1.23 18.89
C PHE A 346 -0.59 0.69 20.31
N THR A 347 -1.80 0.57 20.84
CA THR A 347 -2.09 -0.14 22.08
C THR A 347 -2.99 -1.31 21.75
N HIS A 348 -2.65 -2.49 22.24
CA HIS A 348 -3.48 -3.68 22.12
C HIS A 348 -3.78 -4.22 23.50
N ARG A 349 -5.07 -4.37 23.79
CA ARG A 349 -5.54 -5.00 25.01
C ARG A 349 -6.20 -6.33 24.68
N VAL A 350 -5.76 -7.39 25.33
CA VAL A 350 -6.37 -8.72 25.24
C VAL A 350 -6.80 -9.19 26.63
N SER A 351 -7.92 -9.89 26.70
CA SER A 351 -8.53 -10.31 27.96
C SER A 351 -8.65 -11.82 27.97
N LEU A 352 -8.22 -12.43 29.08
CA LEU A 352 -8.57 -13.79 29.45
C LEU A 352 -9.81 -13.67 30.35
N HIS A 353 -10.94 -14.24 29.93
CA HIS A 353 -12.17 -14.21 30.71
C HIS A 353 -12.32 -15.47 31.56
N ASP A 354 -11.86 -16.60 31.04
CA ASP A 354 -11.98 -17.90 31.68
C ASP A 354 -10.69 -18.71 31.49
N ALA A 355 -10.27 -19.43 32.55
CA ALA A 355 -9.07 -20.27 32.51
C ALA A 355 -9.16 -21.42 31.49
N SER A 356 -10.37 -21.83 31.08
CA SER A 356 -10.60 -22.78 30.00
C SER A 356 -10.06 -22.31 28.64
N GLU A 357 -9.89 -21.00 28.42
CA GLU A 357 -9.27 -20.46 27.21
C GLU A 357 -7.78 -20.79 27.10
N LEU A 358 -7.14 -21.21 28.20
CA LEU A 358 -5.73 -21.62 28.23
C LEU A 358 -5.51 -23.05 27.73
N GLY A 359 -6.59 -23.81 27.48
CA GLY A 359 -6.52 -25.15 26.88
C GLY A 359 -5.86 -26.24 27.74
N MET A 360 -5.73 -26.02 29.06
CA MET A 360 -5.05 -26.91 29.99
C MET A 360 -6.02 -27.62 30.95
N HIS A 361 -5.65 -28.83 31.37
CA HIS A 361 -6.42 -29.64 32.34
C HIS A 361 -6.32 -29.15 33.78
N ASP A 362 -5.29 -28.35 34.12
CA ASP A 362 -5.07 -27.83 35.46
C ASP A 362 -5.20 -26.30 35.47
N GLN A 363 -6.43 -25.83 35.68
CA GLN A 363 -6.79 -24.40 35.72
C GLN A 363 -6.48 -23.74 37.07
N HIS A 364 -5.86 -24.47 38.00
CA HIS A 364 -5.64 -24.00 39.37
C HIS A 364 -4.82 -22.71 39.42
N GLY A 365 -5.36 -21.71 40.12
CA GLY A 365 -4.67 -20.46 40.42
C GLY A 365 -4.78 -19.37 39.35
N TRP A 366 -5.23 -19.70 38.13
CA TRP A 366 -5.56 -18.73 37.10
C TRP A 366 -6.90 -18.06 37.38
N GLY A 367 -7.08 -16.84 36.87
CA GLY A 367 -8.38 -16.18 36.87
C GLY A 367 -8.43 -15.11 35.79
N PRO A 368 -9.51 -14.32 35.69
CA PRO A 368 -9.66 -13.34 34.63
C PRO A 368 -8.65 -12.20 34.78
N PHE A 369 -8.06 -11.80 33.67
CA PHE A 369 -7.18 -10.63 33.58
C PHE A 369 -7.16 -10.07 32.18
N SER A 370 -6.62 -8.86 32.02
CA SER A 370 -6.23 -8.37 30.70
C SER A 370 -4.77 -7.96 30.67
N VAL A 371 -4.15 -8.14 29.51
CA VAL A 371 -2.81 -7.63 29.21
C VAL A 371 -2.98 -6.44 28.26
N GLU A 372 -2.53 -5.27 28.68
CA GLU A 372 -2.45 -4.08 27.83
C GLU A 372 -1.00 -3.85 27.42
N MET A 373 -0.74 -3.86 26.12
CA MET A 373 0.58 -3.64 25.54
C MET A 373 0.57 -2.36 24.70
N HIS A 374 1.53 -1.48 24.97
CA HIS A 374 1.80 -0.28 24.18
C HIS A 374 3.06 -0.51 23.35
N SER A 375 2.94 -0.36 22.03
CA SER A 375 3.98 -0.71 21.07
C SER A 375 4.22 0.41 20.08
N LYS A 376 5.47 0.55 19.64
CA LYS A 376 5.88 1.47 18.57
C LYS A 376 6.99 0.82 17.75
N GLU A 377 6.95 0.99 16.43
CA GLU A 377 7.96 0.42 15.52
C GLU A 377 8.10 -1.10 15.69
N GLY A 378 6.98 -1.77 15.96
CA GLY A 378 6.94 -3.22 16.18
C GLY A 378 7.58 -3.69 17.49
N ILE A 379 7.99 -2.80 18.39
CA ILE A 379 8.57 -3.12 19.70
C ILE A 379 7.57 -2.76 20.81
N VAL A 380 7.44 -3.65 21.81
CA VAL A 380 6.65 -3.39 23.02
C VAL A 380 7.41 -2.38 23.89
N LEU A 381 6.85 -1.19 24.07
CA LEU A 381 7.43 -0.14 24.92
C LEU A 381 7.08 -0.34 26.39
N ASN A 382 5.86 -0.83 26.66
CA ASN A 382 5.37 -1.14 27.99
C ASN A 382 4.26 -2.19 27.89
N ALA A 383 4.16 -3.06 28.90
CA ALA A 383 3.08 -4.01 29.05
C ALA A 383 2.67 -4.10 30.52
N LYS A 384 1.36 -4.12 30.77
CA LYS A 384 0.81 -4.17 32.13
C LYS A 384 -0.37 -5.11 32.21
N LEU A 385 -0.50 -5.70 33.39
CA LEU A 385 -1.65 -6.49 33.78
C LEU A 385 -2.72 -5.56 34.35
N VAL A 386 -3.94 -5.64 33.84
CA VAL A 386 -5.08 -4.83 34.27
C VAL A 386 -6.29 -5.73 34.57
N GLU A 387 -7.16 -5.28 35.46
CA GLU A 387 -8.38 -6.00 35.86
C GLU A 387 -8.14 -7.46 36.30
N ALA A 388 -6.93 -7.73 36.81
CA ALA A 388 -6.49 -9.04 37.26
C ALA A 388 -7.21 -9.49 38.53
N ARG A 389 -7.74 -10.71 38.48
CA ARG A 389 -8.24 -11.47 39.63
C ARG A 389 -7.72 -12.88 39.48
N PHE A 390 -6.86 -13.30 40.39
CA PHE A 390 -6.27 -14.64 40.39
C PHE A 390 -6.69 -15.36 41.66
N ASP A 391 -6.86 -16.67 41.54
CA ASP A 391 -7.17 -17.53 42.69
C ASP A 391 -5.90 -17.88 43.48
N ASP A 392 -4.71 -17.76 42.87
CA ASP A 392 -3.41 -17.97 43.51
C ASP A 392 -2.47 -16.76 43.31
N ALA A 393 -2.01 -16.18 44.43
CA ALA A 393 -1.09 -15.05 44.45
C ALA A 393 0.30 -15.36 43.85
N ARG A 394 0.74 -16.63 43.86
CA ARG A 394 1.99 -17.07 43.22
C ARG A 394 1.87 -17.00 41.70
N VAL A 395 0.75 -17.50 41.16
CA VAL A 395 0.44 -17.41 39.72
C VAL A 395 0.32 -15.95 39.31
N GLU A 396 -0.38 -15.12 40.08
CA GLU A 396 -0.47 -13.68 39.81
C GLU A 396 0.91 -13.01 39.74
N SER A 397 1.78 -13.27 40.72
CA SER A 397 3.13 -12.71 40.77
C SER A 397 3.97 -13.12 39.56
N GLU A 398 3.88 -14.38 39.15
CA GLU A 398 4.58 -14.89 37.98
C GLU A 398 4.04 -14.29 36.68
N VAL A 399 2.71 -14.23 36.50
CA VAL A 399 2.10 -13.56 35.34
C VAL A 399 2.52 -12.09 35.27
N ARG A 400 2.49 -11.36 36.38
CA ARG A 400 2.97 -9.96 36.44
C ARG A 400 4.42 -9.84 36.01
N ARG A 401 5.30 -10.72 36.49
CA ARG A 401 6.72 -10.77 36.11
C ARG A 401 6.89 -11.00 34.61
N VAL A 402 6.17 -11.96 34.03
CA VAL A 402 6.23 -12.27 32.60
C VAL A 402 5.70 -11.10 31.76
N VAL A 403 4.57 -10.50 32.15
CA VAL A 403 3.99 -9.33 31.46
C VAL A 403 4.97 -8.14 31.46
N MET A 404 5.59 -7.82 32.60
CA MET A 404 6.62 -6.76 32.63
C MET A 404 7.82 -7.11 31.74
N GLY A 405 8.20 -8.39 31.68
CA GLY A 405 9.27 -8.90 30.83
C GLY A 405 8.97 -8.87 29.32
N LEU A 406 7.75 -8.48 28.90
CA LEU A 406 7.44 -8.26 27.49
C LEU A 406 8.04 -6.95 26.95
N GLN A 407 8.38 -6.00 27.83
CA GLN A 407 9.01 -4.74 27.43
C GLN A 407 10.31 -4.99 26.66
N GLY A 408 10.47 -4.32 25.52
CA GLY A 408 11.63 -4.46 24.63
C GLY A 408 11.55 -5.63 23.64
N LYS A 409 10.60 -6.57 23.82
CA LYS A 409 10.39 -7.67 22.86
C LYS A 409 9.77 -7.17 21.56
N ARG A 410 10.05 -7.88 20.47
CA ARG A 410 9.35 -7.63 19.20
C ARG A 410 7.93 -8.17 19.28
N TYR A 411 7.01 -7.40 18.75
CA TYR A 411 5.60 -7.75 18.80
C TYR A 411 5.28 -9.01 17.97
N ASP A 412 6.03 -9.32 16.91
CA ASP A 412 5.86 -10.57 16.14
C ASP A 412 6.42 -11.82 16.83
N GLU A 413 7.14 -11.66 17.94
CA GLU A 413 7.48 -12.79 18.82
C GLU A 413 6.28 -13.19 19.68
N LEU A 414 5.39 -12.23 19.95
CA LEU A 414 4.20 -12.37 20.79
C LEU A 414 2.94 -12.67 19.97
N ALA A 415 2.76 -11.99 18.86
CA ALA A 415 1.62 -12.13 17.94
C ALA A 415 2.04 -12.91 16.70
N LEU A 416 1.22 -13.84 16.23
CA LEU A 416 1.58 -14.72 15.11
C LEU A 416 1.68 -13.92 13.79
N PRO A 417 2.88 -13.70 13.20
CA PRO A 417 2.99 -12.89 11.99
C PRO A 417 2.41 -13.59 10.76
N PRO A 418 1.80 -12.82 9.83
CA PRO A 418 1.60 -13.29 8.46
C PRO A 418 2.94 -13.76 7.87
N PRO A 419 2.95 -14.72 6.93
CA PRO A 419 4.18 -15.04 6.19
C PRO A 419 4.71 -13.76 5.56
N TRP A 420 6.01 -13.47 5.69
CA TRP A 420 6.58 -12.20 5.20
C TRP A 420 7.97 -12.36 4.60
N ARG A 421 8.48 -13.59 4.60
CA ARG A 421 9.69 -14.03 3.91
C ARG A 421 9.43 -15.37 3.21
N PRO A 422 10.12 -15.66 2.09
CA PRO A 422 10.03 -16.95 1.40
C PRO A 422 10.34 -18.16 2.29
N SER A 423 11.21 -17.99 3.29
CA SER A 423 11.67 -19.03 4.23
C SER A 423 11.06 -18.87 5.63
N SER A 424 9.88 -18.25 5.75
CA SER A 424 9.20 -18.16 7.06
C SER A 424 8.96 -19.59 7.56
N PRO A 425 9.43 -19.98 8.75
CA PRO A 425 9.21 -21.34 9.25
C PRO A 425 7.71 -21.62 9.22
N SER A 426 7.34 -22.80 8.69
CA SER A 426 6.04 -23.40 8.97
C SER A 426 5.89 -23.42 10.48
N THR A 427 4.70 -23.07 10.95
CA THR A 427 4.36 -22.91 12.38
C THR A 427 5.22 -23.80 13.26
N ALA A 428 6.21 -23.22 13.95
CA ALA A 428 6.85 -23.92 15.04
C ALA A 428 5.71 -24.22 16.02
N SER A 429 5.40 -25.50 16.20
CA SER A 429 4.66 -25.97 17.35
C SER A 429 5.42 -25.44 18.55
N VAL A 430 4.89 -24.39 19.18
CA VAL A 430 5.41 -23.95 20.47
C VAL A 430 5.09 -25.11 21.39
N GLU A 431 6.12 -25.84 21.82
CA GLU A 431 5.97 -26.82 22.89
C GLU A 431 5.30 -26.08 24.05
N VAL A 432 4.09 -26.52 24.41
CA VAL A 432 3.40 -26.01 25.58
C VAL A 432 4.18 -26.52 26.77
N THR A 433 5.05 -25.67 27.32
CA THR A 433 5.68 -25.98 28.60
C THR A 433 4.64 -25.80 29.69
N GLU A 434 4.54 -26.73 30.63
CA GLU A 434 3.60 -26.69 31.78
C GLU A 434 3.85 -25.50 32.75
N SER A 435 4.77 -24.58 32.44
CA SER A 435 5.02 -23.37 33.23
C SER A 435 3.96 -22.29 32.98
N VAL A 436 3.77 -21.41 33.97
CA VAL A 436 2.92 -20.21 33.85
C VAL A 436 3.39 -19.32 32.70
N GLU A 437 4.70 -19.14 32.55
CA GLU A 437 5.29 -18.36 31.46
C GLU A 437 4.97 -18.96 30.08
N GLY A 438 5.16 -20.26 29.89
CA GLY A 438 4.85 -20.92 28.62
C GLY A 438 3.38 -20.85 28.26
N THR A 439 2.51 -21.09 29.25
CA THR A 439 1.06 -21.01 29.09
C THR A 439 0.62 -19.60 28.68
N LEU A 440 1.12 -18.57 29.38
CA LEU A 440 0.79 -17.18 29.06
C LEU A 440 1.27 -16.78 27.66
N LEU A 441 2.51 -17.13 27.29
CA LEU A 441 3.06 -16.81 25.97
C LEU A 441 2.33 -17.55 24.85
N HIS A 442 1.91 -18.79 25.08
CA HIS A 442 1.09 -19.56 24.14
C HIS A 442 -0.28 -18.92 23.94
N TRP A 443 -0.95 -18.54 25.03
CA TRP A 443 -2.23 -17.84 24.97
C TRP A 443 -2.11 -16.51 24.22
N LEU A 444 -1.12 -15.67 24.58
CA LEU A 444 -0.84 -14.41 23.87
C LEU A 444 -0.66 -14.64 22.36
N ARG A 445 0.10 -15.66 21.97
CA ARG A 445 0.34 -16.00 20.55
C ARG A 445 -0.90 -16.46 19.79
N THR A 446 -1.92 -16.92 20.51
CA THR A 446 -3.17 -17.40 19.93
C THR A 446 -4.19 -16.27 19.78
N VAL A 447 -4.23 -15.36 20.75
CA VAL A 447 -5.20 -14.25 20.78
C VAL A 447 -4.71 -13.01 20.03
N LEU A 448 -3.40 -12.79 19.94
CA LEU A 448 -2.77 -11.68 19.19
C LEU A 448 -2.51 -12.05 17.74
#